data_AF-A0A962AHQ2-F1
#
_entry.id   AF-A0A962AHQ2-F1
#
_cell.length_a   1.000
_cell.length_b   1.000
_cell.length_c   1.000
_cell.angle_alpha   90.00
_cell.angle_beta   90.00
_cell.angle_gamma   90.00
#
_symmetry.space_group_name_H-M   'P 1'
#
loop_
_entity.id
_entity.type
_entity.pdbx_description
1 polymer ?
#
loop_
_entity_poly.entity_id
_entity_poly.type
_entity_poly.pdbx_seq_one_letter_code
_entity_poly.pdbx_strand_id
1 'polypeptide(L)'
;MRKKILLFTIPLILLIAAGGAYSLHSKPNPASETAGDFAEQGIADNAVDNAIAPATGDVQKADTPTPEGTSATTTLPPAADSAEVTDADIHITADGMDPKAPKSIGRSDAPVTMTEYSSLTCPHCGHAHETILPRLIKEYVETGKLRIVFNDFPLNQQAMDASKVSRCVAGDQYFGFLTMLFGSIEQWAYSNNHPQALLQDAVLAGLPEDRAKACLADTEIEKAIIAGVQQAISKYNIQATPTFVFNDGKKIISGAQPYTVFQSTIDGLLAGGGDDAAPAPEKAPDTTPVE
;
A
#
# COMPACT_ATOMS: atom_id res chain seq x y z
N MET A 1 -44.92 -56.57 34.04
CA MET A 1 -46.03 -55.96 33.26
C MET A 1 -45.41 -54.95 32.29
N ARG A 2 -44.80 -55.39 31.19
CA ARG A 2 -45.26 -55.27 29.77
C ARG A 2 -45.87 -53.92 29.34
N LYS A 3 -45.07 -53.21 28.50
CA LYS A 3 -45.41 -52.37 27.31
C LYS A 3 -46.19 -51.07 27.60
N LYS A 4 -45.90 -49.94 26.97
CA LYS A 4 -45.84 -49.72 25.51
C LYS A 4 -44.92 -48.56 25.12
N ILE A 5 -44.04 -48.86 24.17
CA ILE A 5 -43.31 -47.93 23.30
C ILE A 5 -44.30 -47.40 22.26
N LEU A 6 -44.41 -46.09 22.10
CA LEU A 6 -45.22 -45.46 21.07
C LEU A 6 -44.29 -45.00 19.94
N LEU A 7 -44.19 -45.84 18.90
CA LEU A 7 -43.57 -45.54 17.62
C LEU A 7 -44.53 -44.63 16.84
N PHE A 8 -44.15 -43.37 16.61
CA PHE A 8 -44.82 -42.53 15.62
C PHE A 8 -44.20 -42.79 14.25
N THR A 9 -45.00 -43.38 13.39
CA THR A 9 -44.70 -43.71 11.99
C THR A 9 -44.64 -42.46 11.13
N ILE A 10 -43.53 -42.32 10.41
CA ILE A 10 -43.24 -41.33 9.37
C ILE A 10 -44.12 -41.61 8.14
N PRO A 11 -44.88 -40.64 7.61
CA PRO A 11 -45.47 -40.78 6.29
C PRO A 11 -44.42 -40.48 5.21
N LEU A 12 -44.10 -41.55 4.50
CA LEU A 12 -43.43 -41.62 3.21
C LEU A 12 -44.16 -40.74 2.18
N ILE A 13 -43.59 -39.58 1.83
CA ILE A 13 -44.02 -38.78 0.66
C ILE A 13 -43.17 -39.21 -0.53
N LEU A 14 -43.85 -39.82 -1.49
CA LEU A 14 -43.31 -40.37 -2.73
C LEU A 14 -43.32 -39.30 -3.83
N LEU A 15 -42.13 -39.04 -4.37
CA LEU A 15 -41.77 -38.67 -5.76
C LEU A 15 -42.86 -38.19 -6.74
N ILE A 16 -42.67 -36.97 -7.25
CA ILE A 16 -42.88 -36.68 -8.68
C ILE A 16 -41.60 -36.02 -9.22
N ALA A 17 -40.89 -36.79 -10.04
CA ALA A 17 -39.86 -36.29 -10.95
C ALA A 17 -40.54 -35.72 -12.19
N ALA A 18 -40.22 -34.47 -12.54
CA ALA A 18 -40.42 -33.93 -13.88
C ALA A 18 -39.08 -33.38 -14.35
N GLY A 19 -38.47 -34.09 -15.29
CA GLY A 19 -37.25 -33.69 -15.95
C GLY A 19 -37.48 -32.49 -16.89
N GLY A 20 -36.52 -31.58 -16.88
CA GLY A 20 -36.33 -30.54 -17.90
C GLY A 20 -34.85 -30.47 -18.20
N ALA A 21 -34.50 -30.69 -19.47
CA ALA A 21 -33.14 -30.90 -19.95
C ALA A 21 -32.22 -29.68 -19.74
N TYR A 22 -31.06 -29.92 -19.15
CA TYR A 22 -29.90 -29.03 -19.25
C TYR A 22 -29.18 -29.31 -20.57
N SER A 23 -29.30 -28.40 -21.53
CA SER A 23 -28.38 -28.36 -22.68
C SER A 23 -27.22 -27.43 -22.37
N LEU A 24 -26.05 -28.02 -22.16
CA LEU A 24 -24.76 -27.37 -22.26
C LEU A 24 -24.46 -27.08 -23.74
N HIS A 25 -24.16 -25.83 -24.08
CA HIS A 25 -23.41 -25.52 -25.28
C HIS A 25 -22.47 -24.35 -25.04
N SER A 26 -21.18 -24.66 -25.08
CA SER A 26 -20.06 -23.74 -24.91
C SER A 26 -19.42 -23.43 -26.27
N LYS A 27 -19.35 -22.12 -26.60
CA LYS A 27 -18.37 -21.42 -27.48
C LYS A 27 -18.44 -21.73 -29.00
N PRO A 28 -17.92 -20.84 -29.89
CA PRO A 28 -17.06 -19.67 -29.68
C PRO A 28 -17.60 -18.34 -30.23
N ASN A 29 -17.01 -17.22 -29.79
CA ASN A 29 -17.24 -15.89 -30.36
C ASN A 29 -16.23 -15.66 -31.51
N PRO A 30 -16.67 -15.29 -32.73
CA PRO A 30 -15.78 -15.11 -33.87
C PRO A 30 -15.04 -13.77 -33.78
N ALA A 31 -13.72 -13.83 -33.86
CA ALA A 31 -12.89 -12.75 -34.35
C ALA A 31 -12.85 -12.77 -35.89
N SER A 32 -12.60 -11.59 -36.46
CA SER A 32 -12.20 -11.28 -37.84
C SER A 32 -13.31 -11.11 -38.88
N GLU A 33 -13.56 -9.86 -39.25
CA GLU A 33 -13.73 -9.28 -40.59
C GLU A 33 -13.84 -7.76 -40.34
N THR A 34 -12.85 -6.93 -40.67
CA THR A 34 -12.61 -6.43 -42.03
C THR A 34 -11.15 -6.06 -42.26
N ALA A 35 -10.65 -6.42 -43.45
CA ALA A 35 -9.39 -5.97 -44.04
C ALA A 35 -9.68 -5.03 -45.23
N GLY A 36 -8.71 -4.17 -45.52
CA GLY A 36 -8.63 -3.29 -46.70
C GLY A 36 -8.89 -1.83 -46.31
N ASP A 37 -8.06 -0.85 -46.59
CA ASP A 37 -6.99 -0.74 -47.59
C ASP A 37 -6.26 0.58 -47.25
N PHE A 38 -4.93 0.62 -47.19
CA PHE A 38 -4.14 1.82 -47.55
C PHE A 38 -2.64 1.47 -47.57
N ALA A 39 -2.16 1.42 -48.81
CA ALA A 39 -0.82 1.44 -49.34
C ALA A 39 0.31 2.07 -48.48
N GLU A 40 1.37 1.28 -48.32
CA GLU A 40 2.70 1.51 -48.91
C GLU A 40 3.27 2.94 -48.91
N GLN A 41 4.26 3.16 -48.05
CA GLN A 41 5.48 3.93 -48.38
C GLN A 41 6.59 3.54 -47.39
N GLY A 42 7.64 2.88 -47.92
CA GLY A 42 8.78 2.41 -47.15
C GLY A 42 9.82 3.48 -46.85
N ILE A 43 10.61 3.26 -45.81
CA ILE A 43 11.94 3.83 -45.63
C ILE A 43 12.84 2.76 -44.99
N ALA A 44 14.03 2.64 -45.56
CA ALA A 44 15.01 1.59 -45.40
C ALA A 44 15.67 1.50 -44.01
N ASP A 45 15.95 0.25 -43.60
CA ASP A 45 16.89 -0.11 -42.56
C ASP A 45 18.32 0.26 -42.96
N ASN A 46 19.02 1.00 -42.10
CA ASN A 46 20.47 1.09 -42.11
C ASN A 46 21.01 0.33 -40.90
N ALA A 47 21.45 -0.90 -41.17
CA ALA A 47 22.40 -1.60 -40.33
C ALA A 47 23.80 -1.00 -40.58
N VAL A 48 24.51 -0.64 -39.52
CA VAL A 48 25.97 -0.54 -39.57
C VAL A 48 26.53 -1.13 -38.28
N ASP A 49 27.24 -2.24 -38.47
CA ASP A 49 28.12 -2.88 -37.51
C ASP A 49 29.13 -1.89 -36.91
N ASN A 50 29.43 -2.04 -35.62
CA ASN A 50 30.80 -1.81 -35.19
C ASN A 50 31.16 -2.67 -33.97
N ALA A 51 31.90 -3.75 -34.24
CA ALA A 51 32.64 -4.53 -33.27
C ALA A 51 34.10 -4.08 -33.31
N ILE A 52 34.64 -3.61 -32.18
CA ILE A 52 36.09 -3.52 -31.96
C ILE A 52 36.40 -4.03 -30.54
N ALA A 53 37.31 -4.99 -30.51
CA ALA A 53 37.82 -5.76 -29.37
C ALA A 53 38.92 -4.97 -28.60
N PRO A 54 39.50 -5.54 -27.51
CA PRO A 54 39.98 -4.79 -26.34
C PRO A 54 41.45 -4.35 -26.42
N ALA A 55 41.79 -3.30 -25.66
CA ALA A 55 43.18 -2.92 -25.38
C ALA A 55 43.56 -3.31 -23.95
N THR A 56 44.53 -4.21 -23.85
CA THR A 56 45.38 -4.51 -22.69
C THR A 56 46.40 -3.39 -22.47
N GLY A 57 46.76 -3.08 -21.23
CA GLY A 57 47.88 -2.19 -20.92
C GLY A 57 48.10 -2.02 -19.42
N ASP A 58 49.34 -2.25 -19.00
CA ASP A 58 49.79 -2.59 -17.66
C ASP A 58 49.90 -1.46 -16.62
N VAL A 59 49.97 -1.93 -15.37
CA VAL A 59 50.29 -1.26 -14.10
C VAL A 59 51.67 -0.59 -14.13
N GLN A 60 51.76 0.65 -13.65
CA GLN A 60 53.00 1.20 -13.11
C GLN A 60 52.74 2.12 -11.89
N LYS A 61 53.43 1.77 -10.80
CA LYS A 61 53.52 2.42 -9.50
C LYS A 61 54.51 3.59 -9.59
N ALA A 62 54.19 4.74 -8.99
CA ALA A 62 55.18 5.74 -8.64
C ALA A 62 54.75 6.55 -7.40
N ASP A 63 55.75 6.86 -6.59
CA ASP A 63 55.71 7.32 -5.21
C ASP A 63 55.31 8.79 -5.01
N THR A 64 54.92 9.08 -3.77
CA THR A 64 54.54 10.36 -3.16
C THR A 64 55.67 11.42 -3.24
N PRO A 65 55.33 12.72 -3.16
CA PRO A 65 55.54 13.40 -1.87
C PRO A 65 54.44 14.42 -1.46
N THR A 66 54.29 14.51 -0.15
CA THR A 66 53.53 15.47 0.66
C THR A 66 53.83 16.95 0.34
N PRO A 67 52.86 17.84 0.56
CA PRO A 67 53.17 19.11 1.22
C PRO A 67 52.33 19.35 2.49
N GLU A 68 53.02 19.80 3.53
CA GLU A 68 52.48 20.31 4.78
C GLU A 68 51.84 21.69 4.60
N GLY A 69 50.78 21.94 5.38
CA GLY A 69 50.53 23.23 6.03
C GLY A 69 49.58 24.20 5.32
N THR A 70 48.38 24.39 5.88
CA THR A 70 47.95 25.66 6.51
C THR A 70 46.53 25.53 7.06
N SER A 71 46.38 25.93 8.33
CA SER A 71 45.15 26.02 9.10
C SER A 71 44.06 26.87 8.46
N ALA A 72 42.82 26.38 8.53
CA ALA A 72 41.64 27.23 8.64
C ALA A 72 40.68 26.61 9.67
N THR A 73 40.71 27.17 10.88
CA THR A 73 39.71 26.91 11.92
C THR A 73 38.43 27.63 11.51
N THR A 74 37.50 26.89 10.90
CA THR A 74 36.12 27.34 10.76
C THR A 74 35.35 26.84 11.98
N THR A 75 35.08 27.75 12.91
CA THR A 75 34.17 27.50 14.03
C THR A 75 32.77 27.30 13.46
N LEU A 76 32.26 26.05 13.50
CA LEU A 76 30.86 25.76 13.20
C LEU A 76 29.96 26.41 14.26
N PRO A 77 28.84 27.05 13.88
CA PRO A 77 27.81 27.44 14.83
C PRO A 77 27.21 26.18 15.50
N PRO A 78 26.72 26.28 16.75
CA PRO A 78 26.15 25.15 17.47
C PRO A 78 24.95 24.60 16.72
N ALA A 79 24.93 23.27 16.56
CA ALA A 79 23.81 22.53 16.01
C ALA A 79 22.53 22.95 16.75
N ALA A 80 21.55 23.43 15.99
CA ALA A 80 20.20 23.60 16.48
C ALA A 80 19.68 22.23 16.95
N ASP A 81 19.02 22.28 18.10
CA ASP A 81 18.45 21.19 18.88
C ASP A 81 17.79 20.11 18.01
N SER A 82 18.51 19.00 17.79
CA SER A 82 17.91 17.79 17.23
C SER A 82 17.18 17.13 18.39
N ALA A 83 15.90 17.44 18.56
CA ALA A 83 15.04 16.75 19.51
C ALA A 83 15.23 15.23 19.33
N GLU A 84 15.63 14.57 20.41
CA GLU A 84 15.90 13.14 20.46
C GLU A 84 14.59 12.41 20.14
N VAL A 85 14.54 11.73 18.98
CA VAL A 85 13.36 10.96 18.56
C VAL A 85 13.23 9.77 19.49
N THR A 86 12.18 9.75 20.30
CA THR A 86 11.91 8.62 21.19
C THR A 86 11.09 7.55 20.45
N ASP A 87 11.32 6.29 20.79
CA ASP A 87 10.62 5.12 20.21
C ASP A 87 9.08 5.26 20.29
N ALA A 88 8.59 6.01 21.30
CA ALA A 88 7.18 6.28 21.54
C ALA A 88 6.51 7.13 20.43
N ASP A 89 7.27 7.91 19.66
CA ASP A 89 6.75 8.82 18.64
C ASP A 89 6.63 8.17 17.25
N ILE A 90 7.16 6.95 17.07
CA ILE A 90 7.20 6.21 15.79
C ILE A 90 6.05 5.20 15.67
N HIS A 91 5.29 4.98 16.74
CA HIS A 91 4.11 4.11 16.70
C HIS A 91 3.00 4.68 15.81
N ILE A 92 2.16 3.78 15.29
CA ILE A 92 0.94 4.12 14.57
C ILE A 92 0.18 5.17 15.39
N THR A 93 0.10 6.38 14.87
CA THR A 93 -0.55 7.52 15.53
C THR A 93 -1.98 7.16 15.93
N ALA A 94 -2.50 7.75 17.01
CA ALA A 94 -3.84 7.48 17.56
C ALA A 94 -4.98 7.49 16.50
N ASP A 95 -4.78 8.19 15.39
CA ASP A 95 -5.59 8.18 14.16
C ASP A 95 -5.86 6.76 13.60
N GLY A 96 -5.05 5.77 13.96
CA GLY A 96 -5.15 4.38 13.53
C GLY A 96 -6.07 3.48 14.36
N MET A 97 -6.83 3.99 15.33
CA MET A 97 -7.74 3.13 16.12
C MET A 97 -9.14 3.01 15.50
N ASP A 98 -9.62 4.02 14.76
CA ASP A 98 -10.90 3.94 14.06
C ASP A 98 -10.77 3.05 12.82
N PRO A 99 -11.53 1.94 12.70
CA PRO A 99 -11.54 1.12 11.49
C PRO A 99 -12.18 1.82 10.28
N LYS A 100 -12.77 3.01 10.45
CA LYS A 100 -13.30 3.83 9.34
C LYS A 100 -12.27 4.80 8.76
N ALA A 101 -11.14 5.00 9.42
CA ALA A 101 -10.07 5.88 8.96
C ALA A 101 -8.93 5.12 8.28
N PRO A 102 -8.20 5.75 7.32
CA PRO A 102 -6.90 5.27 6.85
C PRO A 102 -5.92 5.08 8.01
N LYS A 103 -4.95 4.19 7.86
CA LYS A 103 -3.91 3.95 8.88
C LYS A 103 -2.59 4.57 8.46
N SER A 104 -1.74 4.86 9.42
CA SER A 104 -0.44 5.48 9.14
C SER A 104 0.66 5.05 10.09
N ILE A 105 1.90 5.09 9.61
CA ILE A 105 3.12 4.88 10.38
C ILE A 105 3.98 6.16 10.33
N GLY A 106 4.70 6.43 11.41
CA GLY A 106 5.49 7.64 11.57
C GLY A 106 4.80 8.74 12.33
N ARG A 107 5.62 9.69 12.78
CA ARG A 107 5.21 10.85 13.57
C ARG A 107 4.08 11.64 12.93
N SER A 108 3.09 12.03 13.72
CA SER A 108 1.96 12.82 13.23
C SER A 108 2.37 14.20 12.71
N ASP A 109 3.46 14.74 13.23
CA ASP A 109 4.05 16.04 12.90
C ASP A 109 5.25 15.95 11.94
N ALA A 110 5.46 14.80 11.29
CA ALA A 110 6.54 14.65 10.31
C ALA A 110 6.41 15.70 9.20
N PRO A 111 7.51 16.36 8.80
CA PRO A 111 7.49 17.47 7.82
C PRO A 111 7.04 17.04 6.42
N VAL A 112 7.18 15.75 6.09
CA VAL A 112 6.63 15.16 4.87
C VAL A 112 5.60 14.12 5.23
N THR A 113 4.42 14.20 4.61
CA THR A 113 3.41 13.14 4.63
C THR A 113 3.25 12.59 3.22
N MET A 114 3.37 11.26 3.08
CA MET A 114 3.06 10.52 1.87
C MET A 114 1.82 9.66 2.09
N THR A 115 0.74 9.96 1.36
CA THR A 115 -0.44 9.10 1.31
C THR A 115 -0.35 8.18 0.11
N GLU A 116 -0.30 6.88 0.36
CA GLU A 116 -0.41 5.83 -0.64
C GLU A 116 -1.88 5.48 -0.87
N TYR A 117 -2.30 5.45 -2.13
CA TYR A 117 -3.57 4.91 -2.59
C TYR A 117 -3.32 3.57 -3.26
N SER A 118 -3.77 2.50 -2.60
CA SER A 118 -3.30 1.14 -2.88
C SER A 118 -4.45 0.14 -2.91
N SER A 119 -4.37 -0.86 -3.78
CA SER A 119 -5.34 -1.97 -3.84
C SER A 119 -4.67 -3.26 -3.39
N LEU A 120 -5.25 -3.96 -2.40
CA LEU A 120 -4.64 -5.16 -1.82
C LEU A 120 -4.55 -6.36 -2.79
N THR A 121 -5.19 -6.30 -3.95
CA THR A 121 -5.03 -7.30 -5.02
C THR A 121 -4.18 -6.81 -6.19
N CYS A 122 -3.52 -5.65 -6.07
CA CYS A 122 -2.70 -5.09 -7.15
C CYS A 122 -1.23 -5.56 -6.99
N PRO A 123 -0.67 -6.30 -7.97
CA PRO A 123 0.71 -6.77 -7.90
C PRO A 123 1.75 -5.64 -7.80
N HIS A 124 1.51 -4.50 -8.47
CA HIS A 124 2.41 -3.35 -8.38
C HIS A 124 2.38 -2.67 -7.00
N CYS A 125 1.24 -2.70 -6.31
CA CYS A 125 1.16 -2.26 -4.92
C CYS A 125 1.99 -3.19 -4.03
N GLY A 126 1.88 -4.50 -4.23
CA GLY A 126 2.71 -5.48 -3.53
C GLY A 126 4.21 -5.28 -3.77
N HIS A 127 4.61 -5.00 -5.02
CA HIS A 127 5.99 -4.68 -5.34
C HIS A 127 6.51 -3.44 -4.58
N ALA A 128 5.69 -2.39 -4.45
CA ALA A 128 6.07 -1.20 -3.68
C ALA A 128 6.21 -1.51 -2.18
N HIS A 129 5.30 -2.31 -1.62
CA HIS A 129 5.36 -2.78 -0.23
C HIS A 129 6.57 -3.69 0.06
N GLU A 130 7.03 -4.47 -0.92
CA GLU A 130 8.19 -5.35 -0.77
C GLU A 130 9.51 -4.60 -0.91
N THR A 131 9.61 -3.64 -1.85
CA THR A 131 10.91 -3.11 -2.30
C THR A 131 11.16 -1.64 -1.95
N ILE A 132 10.10 -0.84 -1.81
CA ILE A 132 10.20 0.62 -1.62
C ILE A 132 9.92 1.00 -0.17
N LEU A 133 8.77 0.57 0.36
CA LEU A 133 8.30 0.94 1.69
C LEU A 133 9.24 0.57 2.83
N PRO A 134 9.86 -0.63 2.89
CA PRO A 134 10.77 -0.96 3.98
C PRO A 134 11.97 0.00 4.06
N ARG A 135 12.45 0.47 2.90
CA ARG A 135 13.54 1.45 2.83
C ARG A 135 13.08 2.82 3.27
N LEU A 136 11.90 3.26 2.81
CA LEU A 136 11.33 4.55 3.22
C LEU A 136 11.06 4.59 4.73
N ILE A 137 10.57 3.48 5.29
CA ILE A 137 10.33 3.36 6.73
C ILE A 137 11.65 3.57 7.48
N LYS A 138 12.67 2.78 7.14
CA LYS A 138 13.98 2.85 7.79
C LYS A 138 14.68 4.19 7.64
N GLU A 139 14.71 4.75 6.44
CA GLU A 139 15.51 5.95 6.14
C GLU A 139 14.80 7.26 6.55
N TYR A 140 13.46 7.30 6.51
CA TYR A 140 12.69 8.54 6.70
C TYR A 140 11.63 8.48 7.79
N VAL A 141 10.92 7.36 7.97
CA VAL A 141 9.88 7.25 9.00
C VAL A 141 10.51 7.13 10.38
N GLU A 142 11.48 6.22 10.53
CA GLU A 142 12.21 6.00 11.78
C GLU A 142 13.04 7.23 12.20
N THR A 143 13.38 8.11 11.25
CA THR A 143 14.09 9.37 11.52
C THR A 143 13.15 10.56 11.74
N GLY A 144 11.83 10.33 11.78
CA GLY A 144 10.82 11.36 12.02
C GLY A 144 10.59 12.32 10.86
N LYS A 145 11.15 12.04 9.67
CA LYS A 145 11.08 12.91 8.49
C LYS A 145 9.84 12.66 7.64
N LEU A 146 9.32 11.44 7.66
CA LEU A 146 8.20 11.00 6.83
C LEU A 146 7.10 10.35 7.68
N ARG A 147 5.86 10.74 7.41
CA ARG A 147 4.66 9.98 7.77
C ARG A 147 4.12 9.29 6.53
N ILE A 148 3.85 7.99 6.63
CA ILE A 148 3.21 7.22 5.55
C ILE A 148 1.78 6.92 5.96
N VAL A 149 0.82 7.34 5.14
CA VAL A 149 -0.60 7.02 5.29
C VAL A 149 -0.98 6.01 4.21
N PHE A 150 -1.48 4.84 4.60
CA PHE A 150 -2.07 3.88 3.66
C PHE A 150 -3.57 4.15 3.55
N ASN A 151 -4.04 4.46 2.35
CA ASN A 151 -5.43 4.72 2.03
C ASN A 151 -5.93 3.70 1.00
N ASP A 152 -6.94 2.94 1.38
CA ASP A 152 -7.47 1.86 0.56
C ASP A 152 -8.08 2.38 -0.75
N PHE A 153 -7.70 1.74 -1.85
CA PHE A 153 -8.22 1.98 -3.19
C PHE A 153 -8.60 0.64 -3.83
N PRO A 154 -9.57 -0.10 -3.29
CA PRO A 154 -9.91 -1.43 -3.78
C PRO A 154 -10.43 -1.39 -5.22
N LEU A 155 -9.86 -2.23 -6.08
CA LEU A 155 -10.23 -2.33 -7.50
C LEU A 155 -11.22 -3.46 -7.81
N ASN A 156 -11.53 -4.29 -6.83
CA ASN A 156 -12.46 -5.42 -6.94
C ASN A 156 -12.98 -5.80 -5.54
N GLN A 157 -13.88 -6.79 -5.49
CA GLN A 157 -14.50 -7.22 -4.23
C GLN A 157 -13.49 -7.84 -3.26
N GLN A 158 -12.53 -8.63 -3.74
CA GLN A 158 -11.52 -9.25 -2.88
C GLN A 158 -10.65 -8.20 -2.19
N ALA A 159 -10.25 -7.16 -2.92
CA ALA A 159 -9.53 -6.02 -2.37
C ALA A 159 -10.39 -5.25 -1.36
N MET A 160 -11.69 -5.08 -1.62
CA MET A 160 -12.62 -4.44 -0.68
C MET A 160 -12.69 -5.24 0.63
N ASP A 161 -12.92 -6.54 0.53
CA ASP A 161 -13.00 -7.43 1.68
C ASP A 161 -11.70 -7.41 2.51
N ALA A 162 -10.55 -7.48 1.84
CA ALA A 162 -9.24 -7.37 2.48
C ALA A 162 -9.01 -6.01 3.15
N SER A 163 -9.47 -4.92 2.53
CA SER A 163 -9.40 -3.56 3.10
C SER A 163 -10.25 -3.46 4.37
N LYS A 164 -11.46 -4.03 4.36
CA LYS A 164 -12.34 -4.05 5.55
C LYS A 164 -11.71 -4.80 6.71
N VAL A 165 -11.13 -5.98 6.43
CA VAL A 165 -10.46 -6.79 7.46
C VAL A 165 -9.18 -6.13 7.95
N SER A 166 -8.35 -5.59 7.05
CA SER A 166 -7.07 -4.96 7.41
C SER A 166 -7.26 -3.75 8.31
N ARG A 167 -8.28 -2.92 8.08
CA ARG A 167 -8.59 -1.74 8.93
C ARG A 167 -8.90 -2.08 10.40
N CYS A 168 -9.19 -3.34 10.69
CA CYS A 168 -9.41 -3.84 12.04
C CYS A 168 -8.17 -4.41 12.72
N VAL A 169 -7.07 -4.61 12.00
CA VAL A 169 -5.77 -4.90 12.58
C VAL A 169 -5.26 -3.63 13.27
N ALA A 170 -4.94 -3.75 14.55
CA ALA A 170 -4.60 -2.61 15.40
C ALA A 170 -3.08 -2.42 15.49
N GLY A 171 -2.69 -1.15 15.69
CA GLY A 171 -1.32 -0.77 16.04
C GLY A 171 -0.28 -1.22 15.01
N ASP A 172 0.92 -1.53 15.51
CA ASP A 172 2.12 -1.75 14.70
C ASP A 172 2.02 -2.97 13.76
N GLN A 173 1.04 -3.85 13.99
CA GLN A 173 0.82 -5.03 13.16
C GLN A 173 0.18 -4.71 11.81
N TYR A 174 -0.42 -3.52 11.64
CA TYR A 174 -1.16 -3.19 10.44
C TYR A 174 -0.29 -3.26 9.16
N PHE A 175 0.86 -2.58 9.13
CA PHE A 175 1.72 -2.59 7.94
C PHE A 175 2.37 -3.96 7.71
N GLY A 176 2.67 -4.71 8.77
CA GLY A 176 3.10 -6.10 8.67
C GLY A 176 2.01 -6.99 8.03
N PHE A 177 0.75 -6.79 8.42
CA PHE A 177 -0.39 -7.49 7.83
C PHE A 177 -0.58 -7.15 6.35
N LEU A 178 -0.47 -5.87 5.97
CA LEU A 178 -0.52 -5.48 4.56
C LEU A 178 0.57 -6.16 3.74
N THR A 179 1.82 -6.15 4.22
CA THR A 179 2.94 -6.82 3.54
C THR A 179 2.69 -8.32 3.39
N MET A 180 2.13 -8.98 4.41
CA MET A 180 1.74 -10.38 4.31
C MET A 180 0.69 -10.60 3.22
N LEU A 181 -0.41 -9.83 3.21
CA LEU A 181 -1.47 -9.94 2.20
C LEU A 181 -0.95 -9.68 0.79
N PHE A 182 -0.08 -8.69 0.61
CA PHE A 182 0.56 -8.42 -0.69
C PHE A 182 1.46 -9.58 -1.14
N GLY A 183 2.16 -10.22 -0.21
CA GLY A 183 3.01 -11.39 -0.49
C GLY A 183 2.23 -12.67 -0.79
N SER A 184 0.93 -12.72 -0.46
CA SER A 184 0.10 -13.92 -0.59
C SER A 184 -1.15 -13.74 -1.46
N ILE A 185 -1.20 -12.74 -2.35
CA ILE A 185 -2.38 -12.41 -3.19
C ILE A 185 -2.95 -13.65 -3.89
N GLU A 186 -2.11 -14.46 -4.50
CA GLU A 186 -2.54 -15.68 -5.22
C GLU A 186 -3.20 -16.70 -4.28
N GLN A 187 -2.72 -16.79 -3.04
CA GLN A 187 -3.19 -17.75 -2.04
C GLN A 187 -4.49 -17.31 -1.38
N TRP A 188 -4.66 -16.04 -1.05
CA TRP A 188 -5.87 -15.58 -0.38
C TRP A 188 -6.93 -15.11 -1.38
N ALA A 189 -6.60 -14.19 -2.30
CA ALA A 189 -7.57 -13.48 -3.14
C ALA A 189 -8.18 -14.38 -4.23
N TYR A 190 -7.40 -15.32 -4.76
CA TYR A 190 -7.83 -16.22 -5.82
C TYR A 190 -8.04 -17.66 -5.35
N SER A 191 -8.11 -17.88 -4.03
CA SER A 191 -8.55 -19.17 -3.51
C SER A 191 -10.04 -19.44 -3.83
N ASN A 192 -10.42 -20.72 -3.84
CA ASN A 192 -11.81 -21.14 -4.00
C ASN A 192 -12.76 -20.54 -2.94
N ASN A 193 -12.21 -20.13 -1.78
CA ASN A 193 -12.95 -19.48 -0.71
C ASN A 193 -12.09 -18.34 -0.14
N HIS A 194 -11.97 -17.27 -0.93
CA HIS A 194 -11.24 -16.06 -0.57
C HIS A 194 -11.59 -15.54 0.83
N PRO A 195 -12.88 -15.41 1.22
CA PRO A 195 -13.23 -14.90 2.55
C PRO A 195 -12.61 -15.74 3.67
N GLN A 196 -12.65 -17.07 3.55
CA GLN A 196 -12.06 -17.94 4.56
C GLN A 196 -10.53 -17.84 4.60
N ALA A 197 -9.86 -17.74 3.44
CA ALA A 197 -8.41 -17.57 3.37
C ALA A 197 -7.96 -16.25 4.02
N LEU A 198 -8.66 -15.15 3.69
CA LEU A 198 -8.42 -13.84 4.29
C LEU A 198 -8.61 -13.85 5.82
N LEU A 199 -9.67 -14.50 6.32
CA LEU A 199 -9.90 -14.62 7.76
C LEU A 199 -8.79 -15.43 8.45
N GLN A 200 -8.27 -16.47 7.80
CA GLN A 200 -7.15 -17.26 8.31
C GLN A 200 -5.87 -16.42 8.42
N ASP A 201 -5.57 -15.61 7.40
CA ASP A 201 -4.43 -14.70 7.41
C ASP A 201 -4.58 -13.61 8.48
N ALA A 202 -5.79 -13.08 8.68
CA ALA A 202 -6.07 -12.12 9.74
C ALA A 202 -5.83 -12.70 11.14
N VAL A 203 -6.21 -13.97 11.37
CA VAL A 203 -5.95 -14.68 12.63
C VAL A 203 -4.44 -14.88 12.85
N LEU A 204 -3.68 -15.21 11.80
CA LEU A 204 -2.22 -15.31 11.88
C LEU A 204 -1.57 -13.96 12.23
N ALA A 205 -2.15 -12.84 11.79
CA ALA A 205 -1.74 -11.49 12.16
C ALA A 205 -2.20 -11.03 13.56
N GLY A 206 -2.88 -11.90 14.32
CA GLY A 206 -3.34 -11.61 15.67
C GLY A 206 -4.71 -10.93 15.76
N LEU A 207 -5.48 -10.85 14.66
CA LEU A 207 -6.87 -10.40 14.70
C LEU A 207 -7.79 -11.61 15.02
N PRO A 208 -8.50 -11.61 16.16
CA PRO A 208 -9.43 -12.69 16.49
C PRO A 208 -10.47 -12.92 15.39
N GLU A 209 -10.81 -14.19 15.12
CA GLU A 209 -11.65 -14.57 13.97
C GLU A 209 -13.04 -13.92 14.02
N ASP A 210 -13.65 -13.82 15.21
CA ASP A 210 -14.94 -13.16 15.42
C ASP A 210 -14.88 -11.67 15.05
N ARG A 211 -13.79 -10.99 15.43
CA ARG A 211 -13.54 -9.59 15.06
C ARG A 211 -13.26 -9.45 13.58
N ALA A 212 -12.46 -10.34 12.99
CA ALA A 212 -12.20 -10.34 11.55
C ALA A 212 -13.50 -10.51 10.73
N LYS A 213 -14.38 -11.44 11.15
CA LYS A 213 -15.72 -11.63 10.55
C LYS A 213 -16.61 -10.41 10.72
N ALA A 214 -16.61 -9.79 11.90
CA ALA A 214 -17.38 -8.57 12.14
C ALA A 214 -16.94 -7.44 11.18
N CYS A 215 -15.63 -7.26 10.99
CA CYS A 215 -15.10 -6.25 10.08
C CYS A 215 -15.38 -6.55 8.61
N LEU A 216 -15.27 -7.81 8.20
CA LEU A 216 -15.66 -8.24 6.86
C LEU A 216 -17.14 -7.95 6.57
N ALA A 217 -18.02 -8.05 7.57
CA ALA A 217 -19.44 -7.76 7.45
C ALA A 217 -19.81 -6.27 7.65
N ASP A 218 -18.87 -5.42 8.07
CA ASP A 218 -19.17 -4.04 8.47
C ASP A 218 -19.39 -3.12 7.27
N THR A 219 -20.62 -2.64 7.11
CA THR A 219 -20.98 -1.74 5.99
C THR A 219 -20.54 -0.30 6.19
N GLU A 220 -20.24 0.13 7.42
CA GLU A 220 -19.77 1.49 7.69
C GLU A 220 -18.27 1.63 7.34
N ILE A 221 -17.48 0.57 7.56
CA ILE A 221 -16.09 0.52 7.07
C ILE A 221 -16.09 0.60 5.53
N GLU A 222 -16.95 -0.18 4.88
CA GLU A 222 -17.07 -0.21 3.41
C GLU A 222 -17.46 1.16 2.84
N LYS A 223 -18.47 1.82 3.42
CA LYS A 223 -18.87 3.18 3.03
C LYS A 223 -17.72 4.17 3.21
N ALA A 224 -16.97 4.08 4.30
CA ALA A 224 -15.83 4.95 4.55
C ALA A 224 -14.70 4.75 3.52
N ILE A 225 -14.43 3.50 3.13
CA ILE A 225 -13.48 3.19 2.03
C ILE A 225 -13.96 3.82 0.73
N ILE A 226 -15.22 3.60 0.33
CA ILE A 226 -15.79 4.14 -0.91
C ILE A 226 -15.74 5.67 -0.92
N ALA A 227 -16.08 6.33 0.19
CA ALA A 227 -16.00 7.77 0.31
C ALA A 227 -14.55 8.28 0.18
N GLY A 228 -13.59 7.58 0.80
CA GLY A 228 -12.16 7.88 0.67
C GLY A 228 -11.68 7.78 -0.77
N VAL A 229 -12.08 6.75 -1.50
CA VAL A 229 -11.78 6.58 -2.94
C VAL A 229 -12.34 7.73 -3.77
N GLN A 230 -13.62 8.07 -3.58
CA GLN A 230 -14.27 9.16 -4.32
C GLN A 230 -13.61 10.50 -4.06
N GLN A 231 -13.23 10.77 -2.81
CA GLN A 231 -12.50 11.98 -2.45
C GLN A 231 -11.12 12.01 -3.12
N ALA A 232 -10.40 10.90 -3.12
CA ALA A 232 -9.08 10.79 -3.74
C ALA A 232 -9.12 11.04 -5.25
N ILE A 233 -10.06 10.42 -5.95
CA ILE A 233 -10.29 10.64 -7.39
C ILE A 233 -10.63 12.11 -7.64
N SER A 234 -11.58 12.67 -6.89
CA SER A 234 -12.06 14.03 -7.11
C SER A 234 -10.99 15.09 -6.81
N LYS A 235 -10.16 14.87 -5.79
CA LYS A 235 -9.15 15.85 -5.33
C LYS A 235 -7.84 15.74 -6.10
N TYR A 236 -7.37 14.53 -6.38
CA TYR A 236 -6.03 14.29 -6.93
C TYR A 236 -6.04 13.69 -8.34
N ASN A 237 -7.21 13.44 -8.92
CA ASN A 237 -7.38 12.80 -10.22
C ASN A 237 -6.65 11.46 -10.33
N ILE A 238 -6.77 10.61 -9.30
CA ILE A 238 -6.14 9.29 -9.26
C ILE A 238 -6.86 8.37 -10.25
N GLN A 239 -6.08 7.73 -11.14
CA GLN A 239 -6.59 6.83 -12.19
C GLN A 239 -6.04 5.40 -12.09
N ALA A 240 -5.03 5.16 -11.24
CA ALA A 240 -4.38 3.86 -11.11
C ALA A 240 -3.73 3.67 -9.72
N THR A 241 -3.44 2.42 -9.38
CA THR A 241 -2.74 2.04 -8.15
C THR A 241 -1.39 1.36 -8.45
N PRO A 242 -0.35 1.54 -7.61
CA PRO A 242 -0.33 2.47 -6.49
C PRO A 242 -0.19 3.93 -6.99
N THR A 243 -0.76 4.88 -6.26
CA THR A 243 -0.48 6.32 -6.43
C THR A 243 -0.06 6.90 -5.09
N PHE A 244 1.00 7.70 -5.08
CA PHE A 244 1.56 8.30 -3.87
C PHE A 244 1.42 9.81 -3.96
N VAL A 245 0.73 10.40 -2.99
CA VAL A 245 0.47 11.84 -2.89
C VAL A 245 1.25 12.41 -1.72
N PHE A 246 2.10 13.39 -1.98
CA PHE A 246 2.95 14.02 -0.97
C PHE A 246 2.43 15.41 -0.60
N ASN A 247 2.38 15.70 0.70
CA ASN A 247 1.98 16.99 1.28
C ASN A 247 0.73 17.57 0.58
N ASP A 248 -0.37 16.82 0.64
CA ASP A 248 -1.69 17.23 0.13
C ASP A 248 -1.72 17.59 -1.38
N GLY A 249 -0.89 16.94 -2.19
CA GLY A 249 -0.86 17.13 -3.65
C GLY A 249 0.29 17.99 -4.16
N LYS A 250 1.20 18.46 -3.28
CA LYS A 250 2.42 19.17 -3.71
C LYS A 250 3.25 18.34 -4.70
N LYS A 251 3.29 17.01 -4.53
CA LYS A 251 3.85 16.06 -5.51
C LYS A 251 2.98 14.81 -5.60
N ILE A 252 2.91 14.22 -6.79
CA ILE A 252 2.20 12.97 -7.04
C ILE A 252 3.10 12.04 -7.86
N ILE A 253 3.25 10.81 -7.40
CA ILE A 253 3.93 9.72 -8.11
C ILE A 253 2.88 8.67 -8.47
N SER A 254 2.81 8.31 -9.75
CA SER A 254 1.95 7.21 -10.23
C SER A 254 2.78 5.96 -10.50
N GLY A 255 2.30 4.82 -9.99
CA GLY A 255 2.95 3.52 -10.08
C GLY A 255 4.10 3.32 -9.08
N ALA A 256 4.54 2.07 -8.97
CA ALA A 256 5.70 1.67 -8.17
C ALA A 256 7.01 2.07 -8.87
N GLN A 257 7.30 3.38 -8.87
CA GLN A 257 8.53 3.93 -9.46
C GLN A 257 9.79 3.47 -8.70
N PRO A 258 10.99 3.58 -9.31
CA PRO A 258 12.23 3.27 -8.60
C PRO A 258 12.38 4.07 -7.30
N TYR A 259 12.99 3.46 -6.28
CA TYR A 259 13.24 4.09 -4.97
C TYR A 259 13.83 5.50 -5.06
N THR A 260 14.74 5.73 -6.01
CA THR A 260 15.41 7.03 -6.21
C THR A 260 14.44 8.17 -6.53
N VAL A 261 13.29 7.87 -7.16
CA VAL A 261 12.23 8.85 -7.41
C VAL A 261 11.57 9.28 -6.10
N PHE A 262 11.31 8.33 -5.21
CA PHE A 262 10.74 8.60 -3.88
C PHE A 262 11.72 9.39 -3.02
N GLN A 263 12.97 8.92 -2.94
CA GLN A 263 14.05 9.60 -2.21
C GLN A 263 14.21 11.04 -2.66
N SER A 264 14.38 11.28 -3.96
CA SER A 264 14.54 12.64 -4.49
C SER A 264 13.31 13.53 -4.22
N THR A 265 12.11 12.97 -4.26
CA THR A 265 10.87 13.69 -3.96
C THR A 265 10.82 14.10 -2.49
N ILE A 266 11.12 13.18 -1.58
CA ILE A 266 11.11 13.42 -0.14
C ILE A 266 12.21 14.42 0.25
N ASP A 267 13.45 14.22 -0.23
CA ASP A 267 14.58 15.11 0.05
C ASP A 267 14.30 16.53 -0.46
N GLY A 268 13.70 16.66 -1.64
CA GLY A 268 13.30 17.96 -2.19
C GLY A 268 12.22 18.66 -1.35
N LEU A 269 11.23 17.91 -0.84
CA LEU A 269 10.19 18.45 0.02
C LEU A 269 10.73 18.84 1.41
N LEU A 270 11.70 18.09 1.95
CA LEU A 270 12.38 18.43 3.19
C LEU A 270 13.22 19.71 3.05
N ALA A 271 13.94 19.86 1.93
CA ALA A 271 14.76 21.05 1.67
C ALA A 271 13.90 22.31 1.41
N GLY A 272 12.72 22.16 0.79
CA GLY A 272 11.78 23.26 0.53
C GLY A 272 10.79 23.54 1.67
N GLY A 273 10.79 22.73 2.74
CA GLY A 273 9.83 22.80 3.84
C GLY A 273 10.23 23.70 5.02
N GLY A 274 11.36 24.41 4.92
CA GLY A 274 11.83 25.33 5.97
C GLY A 274 10.91 26.51 6.26
N ASP A 275 10.01 26.85 5.33
CA ASP A 275 9.11 28.01 5.42
C ASP A 275 7.64 27.65 5.70
N ASP A 276 7.26 26.36 5.62
CA ASP A 276 5.87 25.87 5.72
C ASP A 276 5.74 24.77 6.81
N ALA A 277 6.56 24.79 7.86
CA ALA A 277 6.45 23.85 8.97
C ALA A 277 4.99 23.81 9.47
N ALA A 278 4.43 22.61 9.53
CA ALA A 278 3.04 22.37 9.94
C ALA A 278 2.77 23.17 11.24
N PRO A 279 1.65 23.92 11.33
CA PRO A 279 1.33 24.63 12.55
C PRO A 279 1.29 23.62 13.69
N ALA A 280 2.08 23.88 14.73
CA ALA A 280 2.10 23.08 15.95
C ALA A 280 0.66 22.86 16.43
N PRO A 281 0.32 21.68 16.97
CA PRO A 281 -1.02 21.42 17.47
C PRO A 281 -1.39 22.50 18.49
N GLU A 282 -2.44 23.27 18.18
CA GLU A 282 -2.97 24.30 19.06
C GLU A 282 -3.35 23.64 20.39
N LYS A 283 -2.68 24.05 21.46
CA LYS A 283 -2.94 23.56 22.82
C LYS A 283 -4.43 23.72 23.11
N ALA A 284 -5.08 22.62 23.50
CA ALA A 284 -6.47 22.64 23.93
C ALA A 284 -6.69 23.76 24.97
N PRO A 285 -7.79 24.53 24.88
CA PRO A 285 -8.03 25.65 25.77
C PRO A 285 -8.11 25.17 27.23
N ASP A 286 -7.33 25.84 28.07
CA ASP A 286 -7.29 25.65 29.51
C ASP A 286 -8.68 25.94 30.08
N THR A 287 -9.38 24.88 30.50
CA THR A 287 -10.67 24.99 31.18
C THR A 287 -10.43 24.87 32.67
N THR A 288 -9.78 25.89 33.25
CA THR A 288 -9.88 26.10 34.70
C THR A 288 -11.34 26.43 35.05
N PRO A 289 -11.99 25.66 35.94
CA PRO A 289 -13.31 26.00 36.45
C PRO A 289 -13.21 27.29 37.27
N VAL A 290 -14.02 28.28 36.93
CA VAL A 290 -14.29 29.41 37.81
C VAL A 290 -15.28 28.91 38.87
N GLU A 291 -14.86 28.95 40.14
CA GLU A 291 -15.70 28.72 41.33
C GLU A 291 -16.86 29.72 41.44
#